data_AF-M2ALB1-F1
#
_entry.id   AF-M2ALB1-F1
#
_cell.length_a   1.000
_cell.length_b   1.000
_cell.length_c   1.000
_cell.angle_alpha   90.00
_cell.angle_beta   90.00
_cell.angle_gamma   90.00
#
_symmetry.space_group_name_H-M   'P 1'
#
loop_
_entity.id
_entity.type
_entity.pdbx_description
1 polymer ?
#
loop_
_entity_poly.entity_id
_entity_poly.type
_entity_poly.pdbx_seq_one_letter_code
_entity_poly.pdbx_strand_id
1 'polypeptide(L)'
;MKSFFKLKKYTQALIFANIFFLLSLIFVSIPKNEANVFNTSLVSRQNIENIDEIVFTIPDNSLPPRFNELRLIKKKDKFILSSQSGEYKVQPVLIERLFSVLSTKQNFRFVSDDIKQYINFGLDEDHAARLQLLRSDKTIMGDFVFGKNDTLGINRYVRIDARTKIFIMPDVLASFLTVNNNFWLDLQIYKYKFENNSIQLIEKNKQFITRSDKHKEKFDELETFLKQFSCIDIFPAFPITNSETQELNLILGTGEKIEILLTPMESGDFILFDSASNNSYVISGYTKRRIDSILNSIFEDSKN
;
A
#
# COMPACT_ATOMS: atom_id res chain seq x y z
N MET A 1 -74.93 -6.51 -40.80
CA MET A 1 -74.49 -5.15 -40.47
C MET A 1 -74.08 -5.14 -39.01
N LYS A 2 -72.79 -4.89 -38.71
CA LYS A 2 -72.18 -5.13 -37.39
C LYS A 2 -72.75 -4.16 -36.33
N SER A 3 -73.41 -4.71 -35.32
CA SER A 3 -73.76 -4.00 -34.08
C SER A 3 -72.47 -3.75 -33.30
N PHE A 4 -72.00 -2.50 -33.29
CA PHE A 4 -70.95 -2.07 -32.37
C PHE A 4 -71.59 -1.75 -31.02
N PHE A 5 -71.38 -2.63 -30.05
CA PHE A 5 -71.72 -2.38 -28.65
C PHE A 5 -71.03 -1.09 -28.17
N LYS A 6 -71.80 -0.04 -27.90
CA LYS A 6 -71.33 1.18 -27.24
C LYS A 6 -71.10 0.87 -25.75
N LEU A 7 -69.88 0.50 -25.39
CA LEU A 7 -69.47 0.29 -24.00
C LEU A 7 -69.60 1.61 -23.21
N LYS A 8 -70.14 1.53 -21.98
CA LYS A 8 -70.22 2.68 -21.06
C LYS A 8 -68.80 3.16 -20.73
N LYS A 9 -68.59 4.47 -20.60
CA LYS A 9 -67.27 5.11 -20.34
C LYS A 9 -66.50 4.46 -19.18
N TYR A 10 -67.21 4.08 -18.11
CA TYR A 10 -66.63 3.37 -16.96
C TYR A 10 -66.04 2.01 -17.31
N THR A 11 -66.69 1.25 -18.20
CA THR A 11 -66.19 -0.04 -18.67
C THR A 11 -64.95 0.11 -19.54
N GLN A 12 -64.88 1.16 -20.37
CA GLN A 12 -63.69 1.47 -21.15
C GLN A 12 -62.51 1.88 -20.24
N ALA A 13 -62.75 2.69 -19.21
CA ALA A 13 -61.73 3.07 -18.24
C ALA A 13 -61.17 1.86 -17.47
N LEU A 14 -62.03 0.94 -17.04
CA LEU A 14 -61.62 -0.31 -16.39
C LEU A 14 -60.81 -1.22 -17.31
N ILE A 15 -61.17 -1.31 -18.58
CA ILE A 15 -60.41 -2.09 -19.58
C ILE A 15 -59.01 -1.49 -19.76
N PHE A 16 -58.90 -0.16 -19.90
CA PHE A 16 -57.59 0.50 -20.01
C PHE A 16 -56.74 0.34 -18.76
N ALA A 17 -57.33 0.47 -17.57
CA ALA A 17 -56.63 0.25 -16.31
C ALA A 17 -56.10 -1.19 -16.22
N ASN A 18 -56.94 -2.18 -16.55
CA ASN A 18 -56.53 -3.58 -16.55
C ASN A 18 -55.43 -3.86 -17.58
N ILE A 19 -55.48 -3.29 -18.78
CA ILE A 19 -54.41 -3.41 -19.78
C ILE A 19 -53.12 -2.77 -19.26
N PHE A 20 -53.19 -1.61 -18.63
CA PHE A 20 -52.04 -0.94 -18.03
C PHE A 20 -51.40 -1.77 -16.90
N PHE A 21 -52.22 -2.35 -16.02
CA PHE A 21 -51.73 -3.24 -14.96
C PHE A 21 -51.14 -4.53 -15.52
N LEU A 22 -51.75 -5.11 -16.57
CA LEU A 22 -51.24 -6.30 -17.24
C LEU A 22 -49.89 -6.02 -17.92
N LEU A 23 -49.75 -4.89 -18.60
CA LEU A 23 -48.49 -4.46 -19.21
C LEU A 23 -47.43 -4.16 -18.15
N SER A 24 -47.80 -3.53 -17.04
CA SER A 24 -46.88 -3.28 -15.91
C SER A 24 -46.41 -4.60 -15.28
N LEU A 25 -47.32 -5.57 -15.11
CA LEU A 25 -46.98 -6.92 -14.64
C LEU A 25 -46.07 -7.66 -15.61
N ILE A 26 -46.30 -7.53 -16.92
CA ILE A 26 -45.40 -8.11 -17.93
C ILE A 26 -44.02 -7.46 -17.81
N PHE A 27 -43.91 -6.14 -17.73
CA PHE A 27 -42.62 -5.44 -17.55
C PHE A 27 -41.88 -5.82 -16.26
N VAL A 28 -42.61 -6.04 -15.15
CA VAL A 28 -42.03 -6.52 -13.89
C VAL A 28 -41.62 -8.00 -13.98
N SER A 29 -42.34 -8.79 -14.79
CA SER A 29 -42.12 -10.22 -14.97
C SER A 29 -41.15 -10.56 -16.11
N ILE A 30 -40.69 -9.57 -16.88
CA ILE A 30 -39.54 -9.76 -17.78
C ILE A 30 -38.39 -10.18 -16.86
N PRO A 31 -37.84 -11.40 -17.03
CA PRO A 31 -36.72 -11.84 -16.22
C PRO A 31 -35.61 -10.81 -16.39
N LYS A 32 -35.28 -10.08 -15.31
CA LYS A 32 -34.03 -9.33 -15.26
C LYS A 32 -32.97 -10.37 -15.54
N ASN A 33 -32.21 -10.22 -16.65
CA ASN A 33 -31.04 -11.05 -16.93
C ASN A 33 -30.34 -11.27 -15.60
N GLU A 34 -30.33 -12.51 -15.10
CA GLU A 34 -29.55 -12.85 -13.93
C GLU A 34 -28.13 -12.49 -14.33
N ALA A 35 -27.68 -11.36 -13.81
CA ALA A 35 -26.44 -10.75 -14.26
C ALA A 35 -25.37 -11.80 -13.95
N ASN A 36 -24.81 -12.43 -14.98
CA ASN A 36 -23.99 -13.62 -14.82
C ASN A 36 -22.97 -13.40 -13.70
N VAL A 37 -23.24 -14.02 -12.55
CA VAL A 37 -22.38 -13.94 -11.37
C VAL A 37 -21.43 -15.12 -11.47
N PHE A 38 -20.14 -14.82 -11.56
CA PHE A 38 -19.08 -15.80 -11.61
C PHE A 38 -18.30 -15.75 -10.32
N ASN A 39 -18.01 -16.92 -9.74
CA ASN A 39 -17.21 -17.01 -8.53
C ASN A 39 -15.78 -17.44 -8.89
N THR A 40 -14.87 -16.47 -8.96
CA THR A 40 -13.48 -16.69 -9.40
C THR A 40 -12.51 -15.87 -8.54
N SER A 41 -11.22 -16.23 -8.54
CA SER A 41 -10.17 -15.36 -8.01
C SER A 41 -9.57 -14.50 -9.12
N LEU A 42 -8.90 -13.41 -8.75
CA LEU A 42 -8.13 -12.59 -9.70
C LEU A 42 -6.85 -13.31 -10.12
N VAL A 43 -6.23 -14.05 -9.20
CA VAL A 43 -4.99 -14.79 -9.43
C VAL A 43 -5.13 -16.21 -8.92
N SER A 44 -4.59 -17.20 -9.64
CA SER A 44 -4.50 -18.58 -9.14
C SER A 44 -3.42 -18.70 -8.08
N ARG A 45 -3.66 -19.48 -7.01
CA ARG A 45 -2.65 -19.70 -5.96
C ARG A 45 -1.33 -20.26 -6.50
N GLN A 46 -1.41 -21.13 -7.51
CA GLN A 46 -0.25 -21.74 -8.17
C GLN A 46 0.61 -20.71 -8.91
N ASN A 47 0.03 -19.57 -9.32
CA ASN A 47 0.75 -18.54 -10.05
C ASN A 47 1.47 -17.55 -9.12
N ILE A 48 1.09 -17.48 -7.84
CA ILE A 48 1.66 -16.51 -6.88
C ILE A 48 3.17 -16.71 -6.72
N GLU A 49 3.63 -17.96 -6.65
CA GLU A 49 5.04 -18.28 -6.43
C GLU A 49 5.94 -17.74 -7.55
N ASN A 50 5.40 -17.62 -8.76
CA ASN A 50 6.07 -17.15 -9.96
C ASN A 50 6.00 -15.62 -10.16
N ILE A 51 5.38 -14.89 -9.22
CA ILE A 51 5.35 -13.42 -9.26
C ILE A 51 6.66 -12.91 -8.67
N ASP A 52 7.41 -12.19 -9.50
CA ASP A 52 8.67 -11.57 -9.12
C ASP A 52 8.55 -10.05 -9.00
N GLU A 53 7.48 -9.45 -9.51
CA GLU A 53 7.30 -8.01 -9.48
C GLU A 53 5.82 -7.62 -9.42
N ILE A 54 5.53 -6.61 -8.60
CA ILE A 54 4.20 -6.05 -8.39
C ILE A 54 4.28 -4.56 -8.74
N VAL A 55 3.44 -4.11 -9.66
CA VAL A 55 3.39 -2.72 -10.10
C VAL A 55 1.99 -2.18 -9.82
N PHE A 56 1.92 -1.13 -9.01
CA PHE A 56 0.72 -0.33 -8.84
C PHE A 56 0.87 0.97 -9.61
N THR A 57 -0.14 1.33 -10.39
CA THR A 57 -0.22 2.63 -11.04
C THR A 57 -1.50 3.32 -10.60
N ILE A 58 -1.42 4.50 -10.02
CA ILE A 58 -2.57 5.29 -9.58
C ILE A 58 -2.43 6.68 -10.17
N PRO A 59 -3.30 7.06 -11.12
CA PRO A 59 -3.26 8.38 -11.73
C PRO A 59 -3.43 9.48 -10.68
N ASP A 60 -2.46 10.40 -10.66
CA ASP A 60 -2.55 11.69 -9.99
C ASP A 60 -2.04 12.76 -10.94
N ASN A 61 -2.96 13.59 -11.43
CA ASN A 61 -2.65 14.65 -12.38
C ASN A 61 -1.94 15.86 -11.72
N SER A 62 -1.86 15.89 -10.39
CA SER A 62 -1.12 16.93 -9.65
C SER A 62 0.38 16.64 -9.56
N LEU A 63 0.78 15.39 -9.80
CA LEU A 63 2.16 14.94 -9.70
C LEU A 63 2.71 14.51 -11.07
N PRO A 64 4.04 14.64 -11.30
CA PRO A 64 4.65 14.05 -12.48
C PRO A 64 4.39 12.54 -12.57
N PRO A 65 4.18 11.95 -13.77
CA PRO A 65 3.75 10.55 -13.93
C PRO A 65 4.62 9.51 -13.21
N ARG A 66 5.91 9.79 -13.00
CA ARG A 66 6.82 8.91 -12.25
C ARG A 66 6.41 8.67 -10.78
N PHE A 67 5.61 9.56 -10.19
CA PHE A 67 5.10 9.44 -8.82
C PHE A 67 3.78 8.66 -8.75
N ASN A 68 3.19 8.37 -9.91
CA ASN A 68 1.94 7.64 -10.03
C ASN A 68 2.18 6.12 -10.06
N GLU A 69 3.42 5.67 -9.94
CA GLU A 69 3.80 4.27 -9.98
C GLU A 69 4.57 3.84 -8.73
N LEU A 70 4.19 2.70 -8.18
CA LEU A 70 4.92 1.97 -7.14
C LEU A 70 5.31 0.60 -7.70
N ARG A 71 6.58 0.24 -7.55
CA ARG A 71 7.15 -1.01 -8.06
C ARG A 71 7.85 -1.78 -6.94
N LEU A 72 7.36 -2.98 -6.66
CA LEU A 72 7.94 -3.89 -5.67
C LEU A 72 8.57 -5.08 -6.41
N ILE A 73 9.83 -5.38 -6.12
CA ILE A 73 10.61 -6.40 -6.82
C ILE A 73 11.03 -7.48 -5.82
N LYS A 74 10.85 -8.74 -6.19
CA LYS A 74 11.28 -9.90 -5.41
C LYS A 74 12.79 -10.13 -5.59
N LYS A 75 13.53 -10.12 -4.49
CA LYS A 75 14.95 -10.50 -4.41
C LYS A 75 15.14 -11.52 -3.30
N LYS A 76 15.74 -12.68 -3.64
CA LYS A 76 16.01 -13.76 -2.67
C LYS A 76 14.78 -14.07 -1.79
N ASP A 77 13.63 -14.24 -2.46
CA ASP A 77 12.31 -14.53 -1.87
C ASP A 77 11.65 -13.42 -1.03
N LYS A 78 12.19 -12.20 -1.04
CA LYS A 78 11.59 -11.05 -0.35
C LYS A 78 11.30 -9.93 -1.32
N PHE A 79 10.13 -9.32 -1.21
CA PHE A 79 9.84 -8.10 -1.95
C PHE A 79 10.59 -6.93 -1.33
N ILE A 80 11.13 -6.08 -2.20
CA ILE A 80 11.79 -4.85 -1.85
C ILE A 80 11.25 -3.71 -2.71
N LEU A 81 11.44 -2.49 -2.25
CA LEU A 81 11.20 -1.28 -3.01
C LEU A 81 12.57 -0.69 -3.38
N SER A 82 12.84 -0.57 -4.67
CA SER A 82 14.07 0.07 -5.16
C SER A 82 13.82 1.54 -5.47
N SER A 83 14.62 2.42 -4.89
CA SER A 83 14.66 3.85 -5.21
C SER A 83 16.04 4.22 -5.80
N GLN A 84 16.25 5.51 -6.08
CA GLN A 84 17.57 6.04 -6.44
C GLN A 84 18.58 5.95 -5.29
N SER A 85 18.10 6.02 -4.05
CA SER A 85 18.92 6.07 -2.83
C SER A 85 19.21 4.71 -2.23
N GLY A 86 18.46 3.67 -2.58
CA GLY A 86 18.70 2.33 -2.05
C GLY A 86 17.55 1.35 -2.21
N GLU A 87 17.61 0.28 -1.42
CA GLU A 87 16.67 -0.83 -1.45
C GLU A 87 16.02 -0.99 -0.09
N TYR A 88 14.71 -0.77 -0.04
CA TYR A 88 13.94 -0.74 1.19
C TYR A 88 13.16 -2.03 1.37
N LYS A 89 13.15 -2.53 2.60
CA LYS A 89 12.45 -3.77 2.96
C LYS A 89 10.95 -3.53 2.98
N VAL A 90 10.21 -4.38 2.27
CA VAL A 90 8.74 -4.41 2.31
C VAL A 90 8.29 -5.34 3.43
N GLN A 91 7.19 -5.01 4.09
CA GLN A 91 6.57 -5.86 5.12
C GLN A 91 6.04 -7.16 4.49
N PRO A 92 6.58 -8.35 4.85
CA PRO A 92 6.14 -9.61 4.26
C PRO A 92 4.64 -9.87 4.47
N VAL A 93 4.13 -9.52 5.65
CA VAL A 93 2.72 -9.69 6.04
C VAL A 93 1.76 -8.95 5.08
N LEU A 94 2.15 -7.78 4.57
CA LEU A 94 1.30 -7.04 3.63
C LEU A 94 1.26 -7.68 2.24
N ILE A 95 2.38 -8.22 1.79
CA ILE A 95 2.46 -8.96 0.52
C ILE A 95 1.65 -10.26 0.62
N GLU A 96 1.78 -11.00 1.71
CA GLU A 96 0.99 -12.20 1.98
C GLU A 96 -0.51 -11.89 2.00
N ARG A 97 -0.90 -10.79 2.67
CA ARG A 97 -2.30 -10.33 2.69
C ARG A 97 -2.81 -9.96 1.30
N LEU A 98 -2.02 -9.21 0.52
CA LEU A 98 -2.36 -8.87 -0.86
C LEU A 98 -2.62 -10.13 -1.68
N PHE A 99 -1.68 -11.08 -1.68
CA PHE A 99 -1.81 -12.33 -2.44
C PHE A 99 -2.95 -13.21 -1.94
N SER A 100 -3.21 -13.21 -0.63
CA SER A 100 -4.38 -13.88 -0.05
C SER A 100 -5.69 -13.30 -0.60
N VAL A 101 -5.81 -11.97 -0.67
CA VAL A 101 -6.98 -11.31 -1.24
C VAL A 101 -7.13 -11.61 -2.74
N LEU A 102 -6.04 -11.51 -3.51
CA LEU A 102 -6.05 -11.77 -4.95
C LEU A 102 -6.42 -13.23 -5.31
N SER A 103 -6.05 -14.18 -4.46
CA SER A 103 -6.32 -15.61 -4.68
C SER A 103 -7.61 -16.12 -4.04
N THR A 104 -8.28 -15.30 -3.24
CA THR A 104 -9.59 -15.63 -2.68
C THR A 104 -10.65 -15.48 -3.76
N LYS A 105 -11.56 -16.46 -3.85
CA LYS A 105 -12.66 -16.38 -4.82
C LYS A 105 -13.65 -15.30 -4.39
N GLN A 106 -14.03 -14.45 -5.35
CA GLN A 106 -14.99 -13.37 -5.20
C GLN A 106 -16.10 -13.53 -6.24
N ASN A 107 -17.27 -12.96 -5.93
CA ASN A 107 -18.37 -12.89 -6.86
C ASN A 107 -18.18 -11.70 -7.81
N PHE A 108 -17.97 -11.99 -9.09
CA PHE A 108 -17.90 -11.03 -10.17
C PHE A 108 -19.22 -11.01 -10.90
N ARG A 109 -19.81 -9.83 -11.05
CA ARG A 109 -21.00 -9.64 -11.87
C ARG A 109 -20.61 -8.89 -13.14
N PHE A 110 -20.97 -9.43 -14.29
CA PHE A 110 -20.77 -8.73 -15.56
C PHE A 110 -21.63 -7.46 -15.62
N VAL A 111 -21.05 -6.37 -16.11
CA VAL A 111 -21.71 -5.06 -16.24
C VAL A 111 -21.88 -4.68 -17.70
N SER A 112 -20.79 -4.66 -18.47
CA SER A 112 -20.78 -4.18 -19.86
C SER A 112 -19.51 -4.63 -20.57
N ASP A 113 -19.53 -4.68 -21.90
CA ASP A 113 -18.35 -4.84 -22.76
C ASP A 113 -18.14 -3.63 -23.69
N ASP A 114 -18.92 -2.57 -23.50
CA ASP A 114 -18.80 -1.31 -24.22
C ASP A 114 -17.70 -0.43 -23.63
N ILE A 115 -16.60 -0.28 -24.38
CA ILE A 115 -15.43 0.54 -24.05
C ILE A 115 -15.84 1.99 -23.74
N LYS A 116 -16.88 2.52 -24.41
CA LYS A 116 -17.33 3.90 -24.18
C LYS A 116 -17.83 4.13 -22.76
N GLN A 117 -18.18 3.07 -22.04
CA GLN A 117 -18.65 3.16 -20.66
C GLN A 117 -17.52 3.21 -19.63
N TYR A 118 -16.26 3.08 -20.01
CA TYR A 118 -15.14 3.13 -19.05
C TYR A 118 -15.16 4.40 -18.21
N ILE A 119 -15.36 5.56 -18.84
CA ILE A 119 -15.45 6.85 -18.16
C ILE A 119 -16.59 6.87 -17.13
N ASN A 120 -17.71 6.22 -17.44
CA ASN A 120 -18.86 6.15 -16.54
C ASN A 120 -18.58 5.30 -15.30
N PHE A 121 -17.55 4.45 -15.33
CA PHE A 121 -17.13 3.57 -14.23
C PHE A 121 -15.74 3.93 -13.68
N GLY A 122 -15.13 5.03 -14.13
CA GLY A 122 -13.78 5.44 -13.74
C GLY A 122 -12.71 4.42 -14.13
N LEU A 123 -12.89 3.72 -15.25
CA LEU A 123 -12.01 2.68 -15.77
C LEU A 123 -11.11 3.17 -16.92
N ASP A 124 -11.10 4.48 -17.15
CA ASP A 124 -10.22 5.18 -18.08
C ASP A 124 -8.85 5.50 -17.44
N GLU A 125 -7.89 5.89 -18.28
CA GLU A 125 -6.48 6.06 -17.89
C GLU A 125 -6.25 7.18 -16.87
N ASP A 126 -7.16 8.17 -16.80
CA ASP A 126 -7.00 9.34 -15.93
C ASP A 126 -7.50 9.08 -14.49
N HIS A 127 -8.27 8.02 -14.27
CA HIS A 127 -8.93 7.75 -12.99
C HIS A 127 -8.65 6.37 -12.41
N ALA A 128 -8.35 5.38 -13.25
CA ALA A 128 -8.31 3.99 -12.80
C ALA A 128 -6.98 3.61 -12.16
N ALA A 129 -7.04 2.94 -11.01
CA ALA A 129 -5.87 2.30 -10.43
C ALA A 129 -5.57 0.99 -11.18
N ARG A 130 -4.30 0.73 -11.51
CA ARG A 130 -3.87 -0.50 -12.18
C ARG A 130 -2.95 -1.30 -11.26
N LEU A 131 -3.14 -2.62 -11.25
CA LEU A 131 -2.26 -3.59 -10.62
C LEU A 131 -1.76 -4.55 -11.68
N GLN A 132 -0.43 -4.61 -11.85
CA GLN A 132 0.22 -5.60 -12.69
C GLN A 132 1.07 -6.52 -11.86
N LEU A 133 1.00 -7.81 -12.17
CA LEU A 133 1.80 -8.86 -11.56
C LEU A 133 2.67 -9.44 -12.66
N LEU A 134 3.99 -9.40 -12.47
CA LEU A 134 4.97 -9.73 -13.48
C LEU A 134 5.89 -10.84 -12.98
N ARG A 135 6.34 -11.70 -13.90
CA ARG A 135 7.46 -12.62 -13.69
C ARG A 135 8.78 -11.90 -13.97
N SER A 136 9.89 -12.48 -13.55
CA SER A 136 11.26 -11.99 -13.79
C SER A 136 11.58 -11.68 -15.25
N ASP A 137 11.00 -12.42 -16.20
CA ASP A 137 11.13 -12.17 -17.64
C ASP A 137 10.14 -11.13 -18.19
N LYS A 138 9.47 -10.38 -17.30
CA LYS A 138 8.45 -9.37 -17.61
C LYS A 138 7.18 -9.92 -18.24
N THR A 139 6.96 -11.24 -18.22
CA THR A 139 5.65 -11.82 -18.59
C THR A 139 4.57 -11.31 -17.63
N ILE A 140 3.47 -10.79 -18.18
CA ILE A 140 2.30 -10.36 -17.41
C ILE A 140 1.54 -11.60 -16.93
N MET A 141 1.54 -11.82 -15.62
CA MET A 141 0.82 -12.90 -14.95
C MET A 141 -0.60 -12.49 -14.52
N GLY A 142 -0.83 -11.18 -14.39
CA GLY A 142 -2.14 -10.59 -14.11
C GLY A 142 -2.12 -9.09 -14.34
N ASP A 143 -3.18 -8.55 -14.91
CA ASP A 143 -3.33 -7.12 -15.21
C ASP A 143 -4.76 -6.69 -14.90
N PHE A 144 -4.91 -5.90 -13.84
CA PHE A 144 -6.21 -5.54 -13.28
C PHE A 144 -6.34 -4.02 -13.23
N VAL A 145 -7.46 -3.52 -13.72
CA VAL A 145 -7.79 -2.09 -13.72
C VAL A 145 -9.01 -1.89 -12.83
N PHE A 146 -8.87 -1.03 -11.83
CA PHE A 146 -9.82 -0.78 -10.75
C PHE A 146 -10.37 0.63 -10.87
N GLY A 147 -11.67 0.72 -11.11
CA GLY A 147 -12.37 1.99 -11.23
C GLY A 147 -13.01 2.43 -9.92
N LYS A 148 -14.09 3.20 -10.04
CA LYS A 148 -14.81 3.75 -8.89
C LYS A 148 -15.62 2.70 -8.14
N ASN A 149 -16.02 3.05 -6.93
CA ASN A 149 -16.97 2.28 -6.16
C ASN A 149 -18.40 2.42 -6.71
N ASP A 150 -19.25 1.44 -6.41
CA ASP A 150 -20.69 1.58 -6.60
C ASP A 150 -21.30 2.62 -5.65
N THR A 151 -22.57 2.92 -5.83
CA THR A 151 -23.28 3.95 -5.05
C THR A 151 -23.27 3.67 -3.54
N LEU A 152 -23.12 2.41 -3.13
CA LEU A 152 -23.09 2.00 -1.72
C LEU A 152 -21.67 1.95 -1.15
N GLY A 153 -20.63 2.06 -1.98
CA GLY A 153 -19.23 1.94 -1.56
C GLY A 153 -18.77 0.49 -1.31
N ILE A 154 -19.64 -0.51 -1.50
CA ILE A 154 -19.38 -1.90 -1.10
C ILE A 154 -18.66 -2.66 -2.22
N ASN A 155 -18.95 -2.30 -3.46
CA ASN A 155 -18.38 -2.95 -4.63
C ASN A 155 -17.56 -1.95 -5.46
N ARG A 156 -16.68 -2.49 -6.29
CA ARG A 156 -15.82 -1.73 -7.20
C ARG A 156 -15.92 -2.27 -8.62
N TYR A 157 -15.92 -1.37 -9.60
CA TYR A 157 -15.83 -1.73 -11.02
C TYR A 157 -14.40 -2.13 -11.37
N VAL A 158 -14.24 -3.21 -12.14
CA VAL A 158 -12.94 -3.81 -12.46
C VAL A 158 -12.89 -4.33 -13.88
N ARG A 159 -11.74 -4.19 -14.53
CA ARG A 159 -11.37 -4.90 -15.77
C ARG A 159 -10.24 -5.87 -15.47
N ILE A 160 -10.31 -7.05 -16.06
CA ILE A 160 -9.36 -8.15 -15.87
C ILE A 160 -8.66 -8.42 -17.20
N ASP A 161 -7.35 -8.60 -17.16
CA ASP A 161 -6.44 -8.84 -18.29
C ASP A 161 -6.53 -7.76 -19.38
N ALA A 162 -6.75 -6.50 -19.00
CA ALA A 162 -6.98 -5.37 -19.91
C ALA A 162 -8.11 -5.59 -20.96
N ARG A 163 -8.97 -6.60 -20.77
CA ARG A 163 -10.08 -6.91 -21.69
C ARG A 163 -11.12 -5.80 -21.72
N THR A 164 -12.00 -5.86 -22.71
CA THR A 164 -13.11 -4.91 -22.89
C THR A 164 -14.22 -5.03 -21.86
N LYS A 165 -14.27 -6.18 -21.16
CA LYS A 165 -15.33 -6.52 -20.22
C LYS A 165 -15.14 -5.81 -18.87
N ILE A 166 -16.22 -5.19 -18.43
CA ILE A 166 -16.38 -4.53 -17.15
C ILE A 166 -17.13 -5.48 -16.22
N PHE A 167 -16.56 -5.69 -15.05
CA PHE A 167 -17.17 -6.44 -13.96
C PHE A 167 -17.32 -5.54 -12.75
N ILE A 168 -18.15 -5.98 -11.81
CA ILE A 168 -18.26 -5.41 -10.47
C ILE A 168 -18.05 -6.52 -9.44
N MET A 169 -17.21 -6.26 -8.44
CA MET A 169 -16.85 -7.19 -7.37
C MET A 169 -16.81 -6.49 -6.01
N PRO A 170 -16.87 -7.21 -4.87
CA PRO A 170 -16.64 -6.62 -3.56
C PRO A 170 -15.32 -5.86 -3.48
N ASP A 171 -15.29 -4.69 -2.82
CA ASP A 171 -14.11 -3.83 -2.74
C ASP A 171 -13.10 -4.30 -1.66
N VAL A 172 -12.53 -5.48 -1.88
CA VAL A 172 -11.58 -6.11 -0.94
C VAL A 172 -10.14 -5.62 -1.09
N LEU A 173 -9.84 -4.88 -2.17
CA LEU A 173 -8.49 -4.41 -2.49
C LEU A 173 -8.24 -2.93 -2.16
N ALA A 174 -9.26 -2.19 -1.71
CA ALA A 174 -9.19 -0.76 -1.47
C ALA A 174 -7.94 -0.31 -0.69
N SER A 175 -7.59 -1.04 0.38
CA SER A 175 -6.45 -0.72 1.25
C SER A 175 -5.09 -0.91 0.56
N PHE A 176 -5.00 -1.72 -0.49
CA PHE A 176 -3.77 -2.00 -1.23
C PHE A 176 -3.62 -1.14 -2.48
N LEU A 177 -4.70 -0.49 -2.95
CA LEU A 177 -4.65 0.43 -4.08
C LEU A 177 -4.05 1.77 -3.64
N THR A 178 -2.76 1.75 -3.31
CA THR A 178 -1.98 2.93 -2.91
C THR A 178 -0.55 2.87 -3.45
N VAL A 179 -0.05 4.02 -3.90
CA VAL A 179 1.36 4.23 -4.26
C VAL A 179 2.18 4.79 -3.11
N ASN A 180 1.58 4.94 -1.92
CA ASN A 180 2.29 5.41 -0.74
C ASN A 180 3.30 4.34 -0.26
N ASN A 181 4.59 4.64 -0.38
CA ASN A 181 5.69 3.76 0.03
C ASN A 181 5.54 3.30 1.48
N ASN A 182 5.17 4.19 2.40
CA ASN A 182 5.14 3.91 3.85
C ASN A 182 4.15 2.83 4.23
N PHE A 183 3.08 2.69 3.43
CA PHE A 183 2.13 1.60 3.62
C PHE A 183 2.83 0.25 3.47
N TRP A 184 3.73 0.10 2.49
CA TRP A 184 4.36 -1.17 2.15
C TRP A 184 5.62 -1.48 2.95
N LEU A 185 6.35 -0.46 3.40
CA LEU A 185 7.70 -0.60 3.93
C LEU A 185 7.75 -1.00 5.41
N ASP A 186 8.77 -1.78 5.78
CA ASP A 186 9.12 -2.02 7.18
C ASP A 186 10.00 -0.87 7.69
N LEU A 187 9.35 0.09 8.35
CA LEU A 187 9.98 1.30 8.87
C LEU A 187 10.56 1.13 10.29
N GLN A 188 10.45 -0.06 10.89
CA GLN A 188 11.11 -0.39 12.17
C GLN A 188 12.53 -0.93 11.92
N ILE A 189 13.41 -0.06 11.43
CA ILE A 189 14.70 -0.44 10.81
C ILE A 189 15.66 -1.20 11.74
N TYR A 190 15.55 -1.03 13.07
CA TYR A 190 16.40 -1.71 14.06
C TYR A 190 15.68 -2.79 14.87
N LYS A 191 14.43 -3.14 14.53
CA LYS A 191 13.60 -4.10 15.28
C LYS A 191 14.33 -5.38 15.71
N TYR A 192 15.05 -5.98 14.76
CA TYR A 192 15.77 -7.24 14.96
C TYR A 192 17.28 -7.05 15.21
N LYS A 193 17.79 -5.81 15.18
CA LYS A 193 19.24 -5.54 15.20
C LYS A 193 19.90 -5.88 16.53
N PHE A 194 19.17 -5.77 17.64
CA PHE A 194 19.70 -6.04 18.98
C PHE A 194 19.02 -7.23 19.68
N GLU A 195 18.44 -8.19 18.94
CA GLU A 195 17.86 -9.40 19.55
C GLU A 195 18.93 -10.35 20.09
N ASN A 196 20.02 -10.51 19.35
CA ASN A 196 21.16 -11.38 19.70
C ASN A 196 22.48 -10.62 19.73
N ASN A 197 22.41 -9.30 19.86
CA ASN A 197 23.55 -8.41 19.86
C ASN A 197 23.20 -7.18 20.71
N SER A 198 24.21 -6.45 21.15
CA SER A 198 24.01 -5.29 22.00
C SER A 198 25.06 -4.24 21.71
N ILE A 199 24.73 -2.99 21.99
CA ILE A 199 25.63 -1.85 21.85
C ILE A 199 26.69 -1.98 22.94
N GLN A 200 27.95 -1.92 22.55
CA GLN A 200 29.11 -1.96 23.46
C GLN A 200 29.82 -0.62 23.56
N LEU A 201 29.77 0.20 22.52
CA LEU A 201 30.33 1.54 22.53
C LEU A 201 29.42 2.49 21.75
N ILE A 202 29.26 3.70 22.27
CA ILE A 202 28.57 4.81 21.63
C ILE A 202 29.57 5.93 21.43
N GLU A 203 29.67 6.44 20.21
CA GLU A 203 30.41 7.67 19.89
C GLU A 203 29.43 8.73 19.36
N LYS A 204 29.46 9.91 19.97
CA LYS A 204 28.66 11.09 19.59
C LYS A 204 29.56 12.32 19.63
N ASN A 205 29.66 13.07 18.54
CA ASN A 205 30.46 14.30 18.46
C ASN A 205 31.90 14.14 19.01
N LYS A 206 32.58 13.03 18.64
CA LYS A 206 33.93 12.66 19.10
C LYS A 206 34.07 12.33 20.60
N GLN A 207 32.97 12.27 21.35
CA GLN A 207 32.94 11.70 22.69
C GLN A 207 32.56 10.23 22.58
N PHE A 208 33.27 9.35 23.29
CA PHE A 208 32.98 7.93 23.32
C PHE A 208 32.63 7.48 24.73
N ILE A 209 31.70 6.53 24.83
CA ILE A 209 31.37 5.85 26.08
C ILE A 209 31.24 4.35 25.83
N THR A 210 31.94 3.58 26.65
CA THR A 210 31.88 2.12 26.62
C THR A 210 30.85 1.63 27.62
N ARG A 211 30.13 0.58 27.24
CA ARG A 211 29.19 -0.11 28.12
C ARG A 211 29.92 -0.66 29.34
N SER A 212 29.32 -0.42 30.51
CA SER A 212 29.77 -0.93 31.80
C SER A 212 28.56 -1.20 32.68
N ASP A 213 28.76 -1.89 33.81
CA ASP A 213 27.67 -2.15 34.76
C ASP A 213 26.99 -0.86 35.26
N LYS A 214 27.74 0.25 35.33
CA LYS A 214 27.22 1.56 35.74
C LYS A 214 26.18 2.14 34.77
N HIS A 215 26.32 1.90 33.48
CA HIS A 215 25.46 2.50 32.44
C HIS A 215 24.63 1.46 31.67
N LYS A 216 24.66 0.20 32.11
CA LYS A 216 24.02 -0.92 31.41
C LYS A 216 22.53 -0.67 31.14
N GLU A 217 21.79 -0.22 32.15
CA GLU A 217 20.35 0.04 32.03
C GLU A 217 20.03 1.10 30.96
N LYS A 218 20.90 2.11 30.80
CA LYS A 218 20.72 3.17 29.82
C LYS A 218 21.04 2.73 28.39
N PHE A 219 22.03 1.84 28.23
CA PHE A 219 22.26 1.16 26.96
C PHE A 219 21.06 0.27 26.60
N ASP A 220 20.50 -0.46 27.56
CA ASP A 220 19.30 -1.27 27.36
C ASP A 220 18.07 -0.41 27.02
N GLU A 221 17.94 0.78 27.63
CA GLU A 221 16.91 1.78 27.28
C GLU A 221 17.06 2.24 25.82
N LEU A 222 18.29 2.57 25.39
CA LEU A 222 18.56 2.98 24.01
C LEU A 222 18.23 1.86 23.02
N GLU A 223 18.71 0.64 23.26
CA GLU A 223 18.44 -0.53 22.41
C GLU A 223 16.95 -0.80 22.29
N THR A 224 16.23 -0.77 23.41
CA THR A 224 14.77 -0.97 23.45
C THR A 224 14.05 0.10 22.65
N PHE A 225 14.45 1.37 22.82
CA PHE A 225 13.88 2.47 22.05
C PHE A 225 14.15 2.30 20.55
N LEU A 226 15.40 2.00 20.16
CA LEU A 226 15.80 1.79 18.77
C LEU A 226 15.03 0.64 18.12
N LYS A 227 14.76 -0.46 18.83
CA LYS A 227 13.93 -1.58 18.34
C LYS A 227 12.48 -1.18 18.05
N GLN A 228 11.93 -0.25 18.84
CA GLN A 228 10.50 0.03 18.86
C GLN A 228 10.09 1.19 17.94
N PHE A 229 10.95 2.20 17.77
CA PHE A 229 10.57 3.35 16.96
C PHE A 229 10.42 2.95 15.48
N SER A 230 9.56 3.70 14.80
CA SER A 230 9.36 3.60 13.36
C SER A 230 9.78 4.91 12.73
N CYS A 231 10.46 4.83 11.59
CA CYS A 231 10.57 5.96 10.68
C CYS A 231 9.17 6.39 10.21
N ILE A 232 9.04 7.65 9.78
CA ILE A 232 7.82 8.20 9.18
C ILE A 232 7.74 7.77 7.71
N ASP A 233 8.87 7.91 7.00
CA ASP A 233 8.99 7.67 5.57
C ASP A 233 10.43 7.25 5.23
N ILE A 234 10.66 6.91 3.96
CA ILE A 234 11.97 6.87 3.35
C ILE A 234 12.36 8.26 2.83
N PHE A 235 13.67 8.52 2.78
CA PHE A 235 14.20 9.68 2.07
C PHE A 235 14.81 9.20 0.74
N PRO A 236 14.16 9.45 -0.42
CA PRO A 236 14.46 8.77 -1.68
C PRO A 236 15.69 9.33 -2.41
N ALA A 237 16.50 10.16 -1.75
CA ALA A 237 17.71 10.78 -2.28
C ALA A 237 18.94 10.35 -1.47
N PHE A 238 20.12 10.58 -2.05
CA PHE A 238 21.38 10.34 -1.35
C PHE A 238 21.42 11.10 -0.02
N PRO A 239 22.13 10.57 0.99
CA PRO A 239 22.26 11.22 2.29
C PRO A 239 22.75 12.66 2.13
N ILE A 240 21.96 13.61 2.61
CA ILE A 240 22.33 15.02 2.62
C ILE A 240 22.97 15.31 3.97
N THR A 241 24.22 15.74 3.96
CA THR A 241 24.93 16.23 5.15
C THR A 241 25.13 17.73 5.03
N ASN A 242 24.90 18.46 6.11
CA ASN A 242 25.13 19.89 6.25
C ASN A 242 25.89 20.19 7.56
N SER A 243 26.13 21.46 7.86
CA SER A 243 26.84 21.88 9.08
C SER A 243 26.12 21.53 10.39
N GLU A 244 24.83 21.19 10.33
CA GLU A 244 24.00 20.84 11.48
C GLU A 244 23.80 19.33 11.61
N THR A 245 24.39 18.54 10.71
CA THR A 245 24.29 17.07 10.73
C THR A 245 25.03 16.51 11.93
N GLN A 246 24.33 15.70 12.71
CA GLN A 246 24.90 15.03 13.87
C GLN A 246 25.27 13.59 13.52
N GLU A 247 26.48 13.20 13.89
CA GLU A 247 26.99 11.84 13.73
C GLU A 247 26.87 11.07 15.04
N LEU A 248 26.29 9.86 14.95
CA LEU A 248 26.16 8.90 16.02
C LEU A 248 26.71 7.55 15.53
N ASN A 249 27.72 7.05 16.20
CA ASN A 249 28.35 5.76 15.90
C ASN A 249 28.02 4.76 17.01
N LEU A 250 27.43 3.63 16.65
CA LEU A 250 27.15 2.52 17.56
C LEU A 250 28.06 1.34 17.20
N ILE A 251 28.88 0.88 18.13
CA ILE A 251 29.67 -0.34 17.95
C ILE A 251 29.02 -1.45 18.74
N LEU A 252 28.68 -2.55 18.06
CA LEU A 252 27.99 -3.69 18.65
C LEU A 252 28.98 -4.73 19.21
N GLY A 253 28.47 -5.68 19.99
CA GLY A 253 29.27 -6.78 20.56
C GLY A 253 29.91 -7.69 19.53
N THR A 254 29.34 -7.74 18.32
CA THR A 254 29.92 -8.43 17.16
C THR A 254 31.09 -7.68 16.51
N GLY A 255 31.35 -6.43 16.90
CA GLY A 255 32.29 -5.53 16.23
C GLY A 255 31.70 -4.77 15.04
N GLU A 256 30.43 -5.00 14.68
CA GLU A 256 29.72 -4.22 13.66
C GLU A 256 29.62 -2.75 14.11
N LYS A 257 29.99 -1.82 13.21
CA LYS A 257 29.78 -0.38 13.41
C LYS A 257 28.54 0.05 12.62
N ILE A 258 27.60 0.69 13.31
CA ILE A 258 26.45 1.38 12.72
C ILE A 258 26.70 2.88 12.86
N GLU A 259 27.07 3.51 11.77
CA GLU A 259 27.06 4.96 11.61
C GLU A 259 25.63 5.43 11.28
N ILE A 260 25.17 6.41 12.06
CA ILE A 260 23.88 7.06 11.94
C ILE A 260 24.12 8.57 11.77
N LEU A 261 23.66 9.13 10.66
CA LEU A 261 23.69 10.58 10.44
C LEU A 261 22.29 11.16 10.57
N LEU A 262 22.17 12.26 11.31
CA LEU A 262 20.91 12.91 11.61
C LEU A 262 20.96 14.36 11.13
N THR A 263 20.31 14.62 10.00
CA THR A 263 20.28 15.94 9.34
C THR A 263 18.92 16.60 9.57
N PRO A 264 18.86 17.82 10.15
CA PRO A 264 17.59 18.52 10.36
C PRO A 264 16.94 18.94 9.03
N MET A 265 15.62 18.95 9.00
CA MET A 265 14.78 19.50 7.92
C MET A 265 14.07 20.77 8.39
N GLU A 266 13.71 21.64 7.46
CA GLU A 266 12.95 22.88 7.76
C GLU A 266 11.59 22.61 8.43
N SER A 267 11.00 21.43 8.19
CA SER A 267 9.76 20.99 8.84
C SER A 267 9.90 20.71 10.34
N GLY A 268 11.12 20.61 10.87
CA GLY A 268 11.42 20.15 12.23
C GLY A 268 11.60 18.63 12.37
N ASP A 269 11.45 17.88 11.28
CA ASP A 269 11.80 16.46 11.20
C ASP A 269 13.28 16.28 10.81
N PHE A 270 13.75 15.04 10.78
CA PHE A 270 15.14 14.72 10.51
C PHE A 270 15.26 13.64 9.43
N ILE A 271 16.26 13.80 8.57
CA ILE A 271 16.75 12.72 7.71
C ILE A 271 17.72 11.89 8.55
N LEU A 272 17.40 10.60 8.69
CA LEU A 272 18.26 9.59 9.29
C LEU A 272 18.91 8.78 8.17
N PHE A 273 20.22 8.85 8.03
CA PHE A 273 20.97 7.87 7.26
C PHE A 273 21.44 6.74 8.17
N ASP A 274 21.25 5.50 7.74
CA ASP A 274 21.71 4.29 8.41
C ASP A 274 22.70 3.54 7.51
N SER A 275 23.97 3.49 7.93
CA SER A 275 25.02 2.76 7.22
C SER A 275 24.79 1.25 7.17
N ALA A 276 24.04 0.67 8.11
CA ALA A 276 23.81 -0.77 8.15
C ALA A 276 22.88 -1.25 7.02
N SER A 277 21.93 -0.41 6.61
CA SER A 277 21.09 -0.63 5.43
C SER A 277 21.52 0.17 4.20
N ASN A 278 22.48 1.09 4.36
CA ASN A 278 22.88 2.08 3.36
C ASN A 278 21.69 2.83 2.77
N ASN A 279 20.73 3.19 3.63
CA ASN A 279 19.47 3.82 3.25
C ASN A 279 19.23 5.07 4.09
N SER A 280 18.46 5.99 3.54
CA SER A 280 17.99 7.20 4.23
C SER A 280 16.50 7.12 4.51
N TYR A 281 16.11 7.61 5.69
CA TYR A 281 14.76 7.60 6.23
C TYR A 281 14.40 8.97 6.79
N VAL A 282 13.11 9.23 6.95
CA VAL A 282 12.60 10.41 7.66
C VAL A 282 12.15 9.97 9.05
N ILE A 283 12.63 10.64 10.09
CA ILE A 283 12.19 10.44 11.47
C ILE A 283 11.61 11.73 12.02
N SER A 284 10.68 11.60 12.98
CA SER A 284 10.08 12.78 13.60
C SER A 284 11.09 13.53 14.47
N GLY A 285 10.92 14.86 14.59
CA GLY A 285 11.64 15.65 15.58
C GLY A 285 11.42 15.16 17.03
N TYR A 286 10.28 14.52 17.32
CA TYR A 286 10.05 13.85 18.60
C TYR A 286 10.99 12.64 18.80
N THR A 287 11.13 11.78 17.80
CA THR A 287 12.02 10.62 17.82
C THR A 287 13.46 11.06 18.07
N LYS A 288 13.92 12.09 17.35
CA LYS A 288 15.26 12.66 17.54
C LYS A 288 15.49 13.16 18.96
N ARG A 289 14.54 13.93 19.52
CA ARG A 289 14.63 14.43 20.90
C ARG A 289 14.70 13.30 21.92
N ARG A 290 13.98 12.20 21.69
CA ARG A 290 14.04 11.03 22.57
C ARG A 290 15.40 10.33 22.51
N ILE A 291 15.98 10.16 21.31
CA ILE A 291 17.35 9.67 21.12
C ILE A 291 18.33 10.55 21.88
N ASP A 292 18.26 11.88 21.70
CA ASP A 292 19.17 12.81 22.39
C ASP A 292 19.03 12.75 23.91
N SER A 293 17.80 12.67 24.43
CA SER A 293 17.56 12.57 25.87
C SER A 293 18.22 11.34 26.48
N ILE A 294 18.10 10.18 25.82
CA ILE A 294 18.73 8.93 26.30
C ILE A 294 20.25 9.05 26.21
N LEU A 295 20.78 9.52 25.08
CA LEU A 295 22.23 9.70 24.88
C LEU A 295 22.82 10.68 25.89
N ASN A 296 22.18 11.82 26.13
CA ASN A 296 22.67 12.82 27.07
C ASN A 296 22.71 12.25 28.50
N SER A 297 21.70 11.47 28.91
CA SER A 297 21.72 10.76 30.21
C SER A 297 22.89 9.79 30.31
N ILE A 298 23.19 9.04 29.25
CA ILE A 298 24.34 8.14 29.19
C ILE A 298 25.66 8.91 29.39
N PHE A 299 25.83 10.02 28.67
CA PHE A 299 27.07 10.82 28.73
C PHE A 299 27.21 11.64 30.02
N GLU A 300 26.12 12.12 30.62
CA GLU A 300 26.15 12.83 31.92
C GLU A 300 26.54 11.90 33.06
N ASP A 301 25.99 10.68 33.11
CA ASP A 301 26.34 9.69 34.13
C ASP A 301 27.83 9.28 34.06
N SER A 302 28.48 9.43 32.90
CA SER A 302 29.91 9.13 32.73
C SER A 302 30.84 10.17 33.36
N LYS A 303 30.34 11.39 33.60
CA LYS A 303 31.12 12.50 34.19
C LYS A 303 31.07 12.54 35.72
N ASN A 304 30.05 11.92 36.32
CA ASN A 304 29.87 11.78 37.77
C ASN A 304 30.44 10.44 38.26
#